data_AF-A0A7C5XBC0-F1
#
_entry.id   AF-A0A7C5XBC0-F1
#
_cell.length_a   1.000
_cell.length_b   1.000
_cell.length_c   1.000
_cell.angle_alpha   90.00
_cell.angle_beta   90.00
_cell.angle_gamma   90.00
#
_symmetry.space_group_name_H-M   'P 1'
#
loop_
_entity.id
_entity.type
_entity.pdbx_description
1 polymer ?
#
loop_
_entity_poly.entity_id
_entity_poly.type
_entity_poly.pdbx_seq_one_letter_code
_entity_poly.pdbx_strand_id
1 'polypeptide(L)'
;DQFNSHDEKLLASIVGIGEGKFSLSLTKYSVPNVKILYESYEGWLNHKNTLIIRYEDFVGEDGISPNIKETIGRILNYLEVEPTNDIIAKMINEGMKPEKSHTFRKGRAGEWKKEFKEIHFEAFEKIGGVEILKKFGYL
;
A
#
# COMPACT_ATOMS: atom_id res chain seq x y z
N ASP A 1 4.13 13.76 -22.63
CA ASP A 1 4.23 13.58 -21.17
C ASP A 1 4.64 14.87 -20.50
N GLN A 2 4.01 15.21 -19.37
CA GLN A 2 4.28 16.43 -18.58
C GLN A 2 5.58 16.33 -17.75
N PHE A 3 6.14 15.13 -17.60
CA PHE A 3 7.34 14.83 -16.83
C PHE A 3 8.34 14.07 -17.68
N ASN A 4 9.61 14.44 -17.57
CA ASN A 4 10.72 13.98 -18.38
C ASN A 4 11.54 12.86 -17.71
N SER A 5 11.33 12.60 -16.41
CA SER A 5 12.05 11.55 -15.67
C SER A 5 11.18 10.74 -14.71
N HIS A 6 11.70 9.62 -14.23
CA HIS A 6 11.06 8.83 -13.17
C HIS A 6 10.99 9.62 -11.86
N ASP A 7 12.06 10.31 -11.49
CA ASP A 7 12.11 11.13 -10.27
C ASP A 7 11.05 12.23 -10.28
N GLU A 8 10.88 12.92 -11.41
CA GLU A 8 9.85 13.94 -11.55
C GLU A 8 8.44 13.36 -11.39
N LYS A 9 8.19 12.16 -11.94
CA LYS A 9 6.91 11.46 -11.78
C LYS A 9 6.67 11.03 -10.33
N LEU A 10 7.70 10.55 -9.64
CA LEU A 10 7.62 10.16 -8.23
C LEU A 10 7.39 11.37 -7.32
N LEU A 11 8.13 12.46 -7.53
CA LEU A 11 7.91 13.70 -6.79
C LEU A 11 6.49 14.24 -7.04
N ALA A 12 6.02 14.22 -8.29
CA ALA A 12 4.67 14.65 -8.65
C ALA A 12 3.57 13.78 -8.01
N SER A 13 3.78 12.47 -7.86
CA SER A 13 2.82 11.62 -7.16
C SER A 13 2.77 11.92 -5.66
N ILE A 14 3.91 12.26 -5.05
CA ILE A 14 3.97 12.70 -3.65
C ILE A 14 3.22 14.02 -3.47
N VAL A 15 3.60 15.07 -4.21
CA VAL A 15 3.10 16.44 -3.96
C VAL A 15 1.78 16.77 -4.66
N GLY A 16 1.33 15.91 -5.58
CA GLY A 16 0.15 16.13 -6.40
C GLY A 16 0.37 17.05 -7.60
N ILE A 17 -0.57 17.02 -8.54
CA ILE A 17 -0.55 17.78 -9.80
C ILE A 17 -1.83 18.60 -9.91
N GLY A 18 -1.73 19.85 -10.38
CA GLY A 18 -2.89 20.72 -10.60
C GLY A 18 -3.71 20.93 -9.32
N GLU A 19 -5.02 20.80 -9.43
CA GLU A 19 -5.94 20.90 -8.29
C GLU A 19 -5.73 19.79 -7.24
N GLY A 20 -5.17 18.65 -7.65
CA GLY A 20 -4.88 17.51 -6.79
C GLY A 20 -3.85 17.81 -5.70
N LYS A 21 -3.10 18.92 -5.83
CA LYS A 21 -2.31 19.45 -4.72
C LYS A 21 -3.16 19.83 -3.50
N PHE A 22 -4.45 20.11 -3.71
CA PHE A 22 -5.35 20.70 -2.71
C PHE A 22 -6.68 19.95 -2.54
N SER A 23 -7.07 19.08 -3.47
CA SER A 23 -8.34 18.33 -3.41
C SER A 23 -8.23 16.90 -3.96
N LEU A 24 -9.25 16.07 -3.72
CA LEU A 24 -9.36 14.73 -4.29
C LEU A 24 -9.82 14.79 -5.77
N SER A 25 -9.12 15.58 -6.58
CA SER A 25 -9.43 15.76 -8.01
C SER A 25 -8.67 14.72 -8.84
N LEU A 26 -9.42 13.77 -9.41
CA LEU A 26 -8.94 12.69 -10.28
C LEU A 26 -9.29 12.97 -11.74
N THR A 27 -8.85 14.12 -12.25
CA THR A 27 -9.06 14.49 -13.65
C THR A 27 -7.83 14.20 -14.49
N LYS A 28 -7.95 14.30 -15.83
CA LYS A 28 -6.83 14.08 -16.76
C LYS A 28 -5.58 14.93 -16.45
N TYR A 29 -5.76 16.07 -15.77
CA TYR A 29 -4.68 17.04 -15.48
C TYR A 29 -4.44 17.22 -13.98
N SER A 30 -5.02 16.35 -13.15
CA SER A 30 -4.96 16.47 -11.69
C SER A 30 -4.75 15.10 -11.06
N VAL A 31 -3.78 15.04 -10.15
CA VAL A 31 -3.49 13.86 -9.34
C VAL A 31 -3.41 14.31 -7.89
N PRO A 32 -4.20 13.74 -6.98
CA PRO A 32 -4.15 14.10 -5.58
C PRO A 32 -2.77 13.83 -5.00
N ASN A 33 -2.28 14.72 -4.13
CA ASN A 33 -1.10 14.42 -3.34
C ASN A 33 -1.36 13.18 -2.44
N VAL A 34 -0.29 12.52 -2.00
CA VAL A 34 -0.44 11.26 -1.24
C VAL A 34 -1.26 11.45 0.04
N LYS A 35 -1.13 12.59 0.73
CA LYS A 35 -1.94 12.88 1.93
C LYS A 35 -3.41 12.89 1.63
N ILE A 36 -3.86 13.71 0.70
CA ILE A 36 -5.27 13.84 0.35
C ILE A 36 -5.85 12.50 -0.10
N LEU A 37 -5.08 11.75 -0.89
CA LEU A 37 -5.51 10.43 -1.35
C LEU A 37 -5.71 9.47 -0.19
N TYR A 38 -4.75 9.35 0.73
CA TYR A 38 -4.86 8.43 1.86
C TYR A 38 -5.90 8.89 2.89
N GLU A 39 -6.00 10.20 3.15
CA GLU A 39 -7.03 10.76 4.02
C GLU A 39 -8.45 10.40 3.54
N SER A 40 -8.66 10.26 2.22
CA SER A 40 -9.94 9.82 1.66
C SER A 40 -10.36 8.39 2.07
N TYR A 41 -9.40 7.55 2.48
CA TYR A 41 -9.66 6.18 2.94
C TYR A 41 -9.84 6.08 4.46
N GLU A 42 -9.65 7.15 5.24
CA GLU A 42 -9.69 7.09 6.71
C GLU A 42 -11.00 6.58 7.28
N GLY A 43 -12.11 6.80 6.58
CA GLY A 43 -13.41 6.25 6.98
C GLY A 43 -13.39 4.72 7.11
N TRP A 44 -12.61 4.03 6.26
CA TRP A 44 -12.47 2.58 6.31
C TRP A 44 -11.70 2.10 7.53
N LEU A 45 -10.81 2.92 8.10
CA LEU A 45 -10.02 2.54 9.28
C LEU A 45 -10.88 2.36 10.53
N ASN A 46 -12.06 2.97 10.58
CA ASN A 46 -12.93 2.99 11.75
C ASN A 46 -14.29 2.31 11.49
N HIS A 47 -14.50 1.76 10.29
CA HIS A 47 -15.78 1.17 9.94
C HIS A 47 -15.90 -0.24 10.55
N LYS A 48 -16.96 -0.46 11.34
CA LYS A 48 -17.18 -1.72 12.09
C LYS A 48 -17.21 -2.99 11.23
N ASN A 49 -17.58 -2.86 9.96
CA ASN A 49 -17.62 -3.95 8.99
C ASN A 49 -16.45 -3.86 8.02
N THR A 50 -15.25 -3.58 8.52
CA THR A 50 -14.03 -3.57 7.70
C THR A 50 -12.89 -4.20 8.47
N LEU A 51 -12.21 -5.17 7.83
CA LEU A 51 -10.95 -5.72 8.32
C LEU A 51 -9.79 -5.02 7.62
N ILE A 52 -8.88 -4.45 8.41
CA ILE A 52 -7.67 -3.80 7.90
C ILE A 52 -6.52 -4.80 7.92
N ILE A 53 -5.90 -4.98 6.76
CA ILE A 53 -4.72 -5.81 6.51
C ILE A 53 -3.75 -5.02 5.65
N ARG A 54 -2.45 -5.19 5.85
CA ARG A 54 -1.42 -4.53 5.04
C ARG A 54 -0.91 -5.49 3.97
N TYR A 55 -0.45 -4.94 2.86
CA TYR A 55 0.21 -5.72 1.82
C TYR A 55 1.42 -6.49 2.40
N GLU A 56 2.17 -5.84 3.29
CA GLU A 56 3.37 -6.35 3.96
C GLU A 56 3.08 -7.53 4.90
N ASP A 57 1.83 -7.71 5.32
CA ASP A 57 1.40 -8.87 6.10
C ASP A 57 1.31 -10.15 5.24
N PHE A 58 1.26 -10.00 3.91
CA PHE A 58 1.31 -11.08 2.93
C PHE A 58 2.68 -11.22 2.26
N VAL A 59 3.31 -10.08 1.93
CA VAL A 59 4.54 -10.03 1.14
C VAL A 59 5.61 -9.21 1.86
N GLY A 60 6.69 -9.85 2.29
CA GLY A 60 7.87 -9.21 2.86
C GLY A 60 8.90 -8.80 1.80
N GLU A 61 10.06 -8.33 2.27
CA GLU A 61 11.20 -7.98 1.40
C GLU A 61 11.77 -9.22 0.68
N ASP A 62 11.70 -10.39 1.33
CA ASP A 62 12.23 -11.66 0.82
C ASP A 62 11.18 -12.56 0.16
N GLY A 63 9.96 -12.06 -0.08
CA GLY A 63 8.86 -12.83 -0.67
C GLY A 63 7.68 -12.98 0.27
N ILE A 64 7.33 -14.21 0.69
CA ILE A 64 6.18 -14.44 1.58
C ILE A 64 6.48 -13.90 2.98
N SER A 65 5.55 -13.12 3.54
CA SER A 65 5.67 -12.58 4.90
C SER A 65 5.56 -13.68 5.97
N PRO A 66 6.35 -13.62 7.06
CA PRO A 66 6.20 -14.56 8.17
C PRO A 66 4.83 -14.45 8.85
N ASN A 67 4.15 -13.31 8.72
CA ASN A 67 2.84 -13.05 9.32
C ASN A 67 1.67 -13.60 8.49
N ILE A 68 1.94 -14.22 7.35
CA ILE A 68 0.89 -14.60 6.40
C ILE A 68 -0.15 -15.55 6.99
N LYS A 69 0.28 -16.52 7.80
CA LYS A 69 -0.63 -17.51 8.43
C LYS A 69 -1.60 -16.82 9.38
N GLU A 70 -1.08 -15.93 10.22
CA GLU A 70 -1.88 -15.14 11.16
C GLU A 70 -2.85 -14.23 10.40
N THR A 71 -2.39 -13.61 9.31
CA THR A 71 -3.19 -12.70 8.50
C THR A 71 -4.34 -13.40 7.80
N ILE A 72 -4.09 -14.58 7.21
CA ILE A 72 -5.15 -15.43 6.64
C ILE A 72 -6.11 -15.87 7.76
N GLY A 73 -5.60 -16.26 8.93
CA GLY A 73 -6.44 -16.59 10.08
C GLY A 73 -7.37 -15.45 10.50
N ARG A 74 -6.85 -14.21 10.55
CA ARG A 74 -7.65 -13.00 10.82
C ARG A 74 -8.74 -12.78 9.79
N ILE A 75 -8.46 -13.02 8.51
CA ILE A 75 -9.46 -12.92 7.42
C ILE A 75 -10.54 -13.99 7.58
N LEU A 76 -10.16 -15.24 7.81
CA LEU A 76 -11.11 -16.34 7.97
C LEU A 76 -12.02 -16.09 9.17
N ASN A 77 -11.45 -15.70 10.31
CA ASN A 77 -12.22 -15.33 11.50
C ASN A 77 -13.18 -14.17 11.25
N TYR A 78 -12.73 -13.14 10.53
CA TYR A 78 -13.58 -11.99 10.18
C TYR A 78 -14.72 -12.37 9.23
N LEU A 79 -14.53 -13.39 8.39
CA LEU A 79 -15.55 -13.95 7.51
C LEU A 79 -16.40 -15.05 8.17
N GLU A 80 -16.21 -15.30 9.48
CA GLU A 80 -16.87 -16.37 10.23
C GLU A 80 -16.63 -17.77 9.63
N VAL A 81 -15.44 -17.97 9.06
CA VAL A 81 -14.97 -19.26 8.53
C VAL A 81 -13.98 -19.87 9.52
N GLU A 82 -14.26 -21.09 10.00
CA GLU A 82 -13.38 -21.84 10.90
C GLU A 82 -11.99 -22.06 10.27
N PRO A 83 -10.92 -21.46 10.81
CA PRO A 83 -9.59 -21.62 10.25
C PRO A 83 -9.00 -22.97 10.65
N THR A 84 -8.70 -23.83 9.67
CA THR A 84 -7.87 -25.02 9.90
C THR A 84 -6.48 -24.81 9.32
N ASN A 85 -5.47 -25.40 9.98
CA ASN A 85 -4.08 -25.31 9.53
C ASN A 85 -3.92 -25.84 8.10
N ASP A 86 -4.68 -26.87 7.71
CA ASP A 86 -4.63 -27.47 6.38
C ASP A 86 -5.18 -26.52 5.31
N ILE A 87 -6.30 -25.84 5.58
CA ILE A 87 -6.87 -24.85 4.65
C ILE A 87 -5.89 -23.68 4.47
N ILE A 88 -5.33 -23.16 5.56
CA ILE A 88 -4.37 -22.04 5.51
C ILE A 88 -3.12 -22.46 4.73
N ALA A 89 -2.56 -23.64 5.02
CA ALA A 89 -1.39 -24.15 4.31
C ALA A 89 -1.67 -24.32 2.82
N LYS A 90 -2.84 -24.85 2.46
CA LYS A 90 -3.27 -24.98 1.06
C LYS A 90 -3.37 -23.63 0.37
N MET A 91 -4.02 -22.64 1.00
CA MET A 91 -4.14 -21.28 0.45
C MET A 91 -2.78 -20.64 0.17
N ILE A 92 -1.82 -20.78 1.09
CA ILE A 92 -0.47 -20.26 0.91
C ILE A 92 0.24 -20.98 -0.25
N ASN A 93 0.22 -22.33 -0.24
CA ASN A 93 0.93 -23.14 -1.24
C ASN A 93 0.37 -22.99 -2.66
N GLU A 94 -0.92 -22.71 -2.81
CA GLU A 94 -1.57 -22.59 -4.10
C GLU A 94 -1.64 -21.15 -4.60
N GLY A 95 -1.98 -20.19 -3.73
CA GLY A 95 -2.27 -18.81 -4.10
C GLY A 95 -1.07 -17.85 -4.10
N MET A 96 -0.03 -18.13 -3.32
CA MET A 96 1.10 -17.21 -3.14
C MET A 96 2.29 -17.62 -4.02
N LYS A 97 2.11 -17.47 -5.33
CA LYS A 97 3.16 -17.67 -6.34
C LYS A 97 3.36 -16.39 -7.17
N PRO A 98 3.93 -15.31 -6.60
CA PRO A 98 4.11 -14.04 -7.30
C PRO A 98 4.83 -14.19 -8.64
N GLU A 99 5.78 -15.11 -8.72
CA GLU A 99 6.54 -15.45 -9.93
C GLU A 99 5.68 -16.02 -11.08
N LYS A 100 4.49 -16.54 -10.77
CA LYS A 100 3.55 -17.07 -11.76
C LYS A 100 2.49 -16.08 -12.19
N SER A 101 2.46 -14.88 -11.62
CA SER A 101 1.45 -13.87 -11.93
C SER A 101 2.08 -12.68 -12.65
N HIS A 102 1.62 -12.46 -13.89
CA HIS A 102 2.06 -11.36 -14.75
C HIS A 102 1.78 -9.96 -14.16
N THR A 103 0.94 -9.85 -13.12
CA THR A 103 0.63 -8.58 -12.46
C THR A 103 1.65 -8.21 -11.38
N PHE A 104 2.47 -9.15 -10.90
CA PHE A 104 3.55 -8.84 -9.96
C PHE A 104 4.79 -8.39 -10.73
N ARG A 105 5.05 -7.07 -10.72
CA ARG A 105 6.29 -6.50 -11.29
C ARG A 105 7.55 -7.05 -10.61
N LYS A 106 7.53 -7.23 -9.28
CA LYS A 106 8.66 -7.72 -8.47
C LYS A 106 8.27 -8.66 -7.33
N GLY A 107 7.00 -8.66 -6.88
CA GLY A 107 6.50 -9.58 -5.84
C GLY A 107 7.15 -9.42 -4.46
N ARG A 108 7.66 -8.23 -4.12
CA ARG A 108 8.38 -7.93 -2.88
C ARG A 108 8.01 -6.54 -2.36
N ALA A 109 8.01 -6.37 -1.04
CA ALA A 109 7.90 -5.07 -0.39
C ALA A 109 9.26 -4.35 -0.30
N GLY A 110 9.26 -3.08 0.13
CA GLY A 110 10.49 -2.34 0.48
C GLY A 110 11.31 -1.74 -0.68
N GLU A 111 10.96 -2.03 -1.93
CA GLU A 111 11.70 -1.51 -3.10
C GLU A 111 11.71 0.02 -3.22
N TRP A 112 10.74 0.71 -2.60
CA TRP A 112 10.68 2.16 -2.55
C TRP A 112 11.95 2.78 -1.96
N LYS A 113 12.65 2.08 -1.05
CA LYS A 113 13.92 2.52 -0.45
C LYS A 113 15.04 2.74 -1.48
N LYS A 114 14.96 2.08 -2.64
CA LYS A 114 15.93 2.23 -3.74
C LYS A 114 15.59 3.37 -4.70
N GLU A 115 14.30 3.72 -4.77
CA GLU A 115 13.78 4.74 -5.69
C GLU A 115 13.70 6.13 -5.01
N PHE A 116 13.53 6.15 -3.68
CA PHE A 116 13.46 7.40 -2.92
C PHE A 116 14.85 8.04 -2.78
N LYS A 117 14.88 9.34 -3.01
CA LYS A 117 16.02 10.24 -2.79
C LYS A 117 15.65 11.23 -1.69
N GLU A 118 16.62 11.95 -1.15
CA GLU A 118 16.42 12.96 -0.10
C GLU A 118 15.25 13.91 -0.43
N ILE A 119 15.20 14.44 -1.64
CA ILE A 119 14.09 15.31 -2.10
C ILE A 119 12.71 14.65 -2.03
N HIS A 120 12.61 13.34 -2.21
CA HIS A 120 11.34 12.60 -2.10
C HIS A 120 10.93 12.45 -0.64
N PHE A 121 11.89 12.19 0.26
CA PHE A 121 11.64 12.16 1.70
C PHE A 121 11.18 13.51 2.21
N GLU A 122 11.91 14.58 1.89
CA GLU A 122 11.54 15.95 2.29
C GLU A 122 10.15 16.34 1.79
N ALA A 123 9.84 16.03 0.53
CA ALA A 123 8.53 16.30 -0.04
C ALA A 123 7.42 15.51 0.68
N PHE A 124 7.67 14.23 0.98
CA PHE A 124 6.72 13.37 1.68
C PHE A 124 6.46 13.85 3.11
N GLU A 125 7.50 14.22 3.85
CA GLU A 125 7.37 14.82 5.18
C GLU A 125 6.62 16.15 5.13
N LYS A 126 6.98 17.03 4.19
CA LYS A 126 6.37 18.36 4.04
C LYS A 126 4.86 18.30 3.80
N ILE A 127 4.37 17.29 3.08
CA ILE A 127 2.94 17.13 2.87
C ILE A 127 2.22 16.47 4.06
N GLY A 128 2.90 16.09 5.13
CA GLY A 128 2.32 15.37 6.28
C GLY A 128 2.30 13.85 6.12
N GLY A 129 3.26 13.30 5.37
CA GLY A 129 3.32 11.87 5.08
C GLY A 129 3.62 10.99 6.30
N VAL A 130 4.36 11.51 7.28
CA VAL A 130 4.68 10.78 8.53
C VAL A 130 3.41 10.51 9.34
N GLU A 131 2.49 11.47 9.37
CA GLU A 131 1.20 11.34 10.04
C GLU A 131 0.33 10.29 9.36
N ILE A 132 0.35 10.21 8.02
CA ILE A 132 -0.33 9.15 7.27
C ILE A 132 0.24 7.79 7.69
N LEU A 133 1.57 7.63 7.68
CA LEU A 133 2.19 6.34 8.02
C LEU A 133 1.79 5.87 9.41
N LYS A 134 1.80 6.76 10.41
CA LYS A 134 1.32 6.45 11.76
C LYS A 134 -0.15 6.06 11.77
N LYS A 135 -1.01 6.85 11.11
CA LYS A 135 -2.46 6.62 11.08
C LYS A 135 -2.83 5.28 10.44
N PHE A 136 -2.09 4.88 9.41
CA PHE A 136 -2.31 3.62 8.68
C PHE A 136 -1.50 2.44 9.22
N GLY A 137 -0.80 2.59 10.35
CA GLY A 137 -0.12 1.49 11.05
C GLY A 137 1.18 1.01 10.39
N TYR A 138 1.91 1.91 9.74
CA TYR A 138 3.22 1.67 9.13
C TYR A 138 4.40 2.15 9.98
N LEU A 139 4.14 2.88 11.06
CA LEU A 139 5.09 3.38 12.05
C LEU A 139 4.63 3.07 13.47
#